data_AF-A0A3G1KMF0-F1
#
_entry.id   AF-A0A3G1KMF0-F1
#
_cell.length_a   1.000
_cell.length_b   1.000
_cell.length_c   1.000
_cell.angle_alpha   90.00
_cell.angle_beta   90.00
_cell.angle_gamma   90.00
#
_symmetry.space_group_name_H-M   'P 1'
#
loop_
_entity.id
_entity.type
_entity.pdbx_description
1 polymer ?
#
loop_
_entity_poly.entity_id
_entity_poly.type
_entity_poly.pdbx_seq_one_letter_code
_entity_poly.pdbx_strand_id
1 'polypeptide(L)' 'MGRCIDCGILIRTEPHKCYRYNTELSEQEILRERDCLFFTEPEYDDGEPVPPSQLVLLKELDIKSRKMQGPV' A
#
# COMPACT_ATOMS: atom_id res chain seq x y z
N MET A 1 -11.82 7.26 -1.05
CA MET A 1 -10.60 6.71 -1.68
C MET A 1 -9.44 6.88 -0.72
N GLY A 2 -8.87 5.77 -0.21
CA GLY A 2 -7.77 5.78 0.76
C GLY A 2 -6.41 5.98 0.06
N ARG A 3 -5.51 6.73 0.70
CA ARG A 3 -4.27 7.26 0.12
C ARG A 3 -3.08 6.99 1.04
N CYS A 4 -1.90 6.84 0.46
CA CYS A 4 -1.14 5.61 0.62
C CYS A 4 0.34 5.96 0.88
N ILE A 5 0.75 6.25 2.12
CA ILE A 5 2.09 6.82 2.39
C ILE A 5 3.03 5.94 3.20
N ASP A 6 2.54 5.18 4.16
CA ASP A 6 3.29 4.04 4.69
C ASP A 6 2.74 2.71 4.15
N CYS A 7 1.99 2.78 3.05
CA CYS A 7 1.79 1.62 2.21
C CYS A 7 3.08 1.36 1.43
N GLY A 8 3.52 0.12 1.28
CA GLY A 8 4.66 -0.30 0.47
C GLY A 8 4.48 0.04 -1.01
N ILE A 9 3.34 0.64 -1.33
CA ILE A 9 2.86 1.12 -2.61
C ILE A 9 3.17 2.63 -2.73
N LEU A 10 3.69 3.33 -1.72
CA LEU A 10 4.19 4.70 -1.88
C LEU A 10 5.56 4.69 -2.54
N ILE A 11 5.72 5.45 -3.62
CA ILE A 11 7.05 5.85 -4.08
C ILE A 11 7.43 7.15 -3.33
N ARG A 12 8.45 7.08 -2.45
CA ARG A 12 8.97 8.20 -1.64
C ARG A 12 9.86 9.19 -2.41
N THR A 13 9.82 9.16 -3.74
CA THR A 13 10.48 10.18 -4.57
C THR A 13 9.53 11.36 -4.74
N GLU A 14 9.99 12.60 -4.57
CA GLU A 14 9.15 13.74 -4.93
C GLU A 14 8.91 13.79 -6.46
N PRO A 15 7.64 13.94 -6.92
CA PRO A 15 6.42 14.05 -6.12
C PRO A 15 5.94 12.70 -5.55
N HIS A 16 5.52 12.70 -4.28
CA HIS A 16 4.98 11.53 -3.58
C HIS A 16 3.79 10.93 -4.35
N LYS A 17 3.88 9.63 -4.68
CA LYS A 17 2.91 8.99 -5.57
C LYS A 17 2.49 7.61 -5.08
N CYS A 18 1.18 7.35 -5.11
CA CYS A 18 0.65 6.01 -4.90
C CYS A 18 0.88 5.15 -6.16
N TYR A 19 1.65 4.07 -6.03
CA TYR A 19 1.97 3.11 -7.09
C TYR A 19 0.72 2.39 -7.61
N ARG A 20 -0.27 2.07 -6.76
CA ARG A 20 -1.49 1.34 -7.16
C ARG A 20 -2.42 2.18 -8.02
N TYR A 21 -2.62 3.43 -7.64
CA TYR A 21 -3.57 4.35 -8.27
C TYR A 21 -2.88 5.33 -9.22
N ASN A 22 -1.56 5.28 -9.32
CA ASN A 22 -0.73 6.14 -10.15
C ASN A 22 -1.02 7.64 -9.93
N THR A 23 -1.36 8.04 -8.70
CA THR A 23 -1.83 9.39 -8.33
C THR A 23 -0.89 10.04 -7.32
N GLU A 24 -0.62 11.32 -7.53
CA GLU A 24 0.14 12.16 -6.61
C GLU A 24 -0.64 12.40 -5.33
N LEU A 25 0.08 12.55 -4.22
CA LEU A 25 -0.47 12.73 -2.89
C LEU A 25 -0.03 14.09 -2.32
N SER A 26 -0.97 14.92 -1.87
CA SER A 26 -0.66 16.14 -1.12
C SER A 26 -0.25 15.84 0.34
N GLU A 27 0.37 16.82 1.00
CA GLU A 27 0.78 16.76 2.42
C GLU A 27 -0.33 16.30 3.37
N GLN A 28 -1.59 16.69 3.14
CA GLN A 28 -2.71 16.26 3.97
C GLN A 28 -3.08 14.79 3.77
N GLU A 29 -2.79 14.24 2.59
CA GLU A 29 -3.05 12.84 2.24
C GLU A 29 -2.01 11.91 2.84
N ILE A 30 -0.80 12.43 3.04
CA ILE A 30 0.31 11.82 3.79
C ILE A 30 -0.11 11.53 5.23
N LEU A 31 -0.70 12.52 5.90
CA LEU A 31 -1.06 12.41 7.31
C LEU A 31 -2.19 11.41 7.61
N ARG A 32 -2.95 10.96 6.60
CA ARG A 32 -4.10 10.03 6.75
C ARG A 32 -3.84 8.64 6.17
N GLU A 33 -2.59 8.26 6.05
CA GLU A 33 -2.14 7.04 5.38
C GLU A 33 -2.72 5.74 5.94
N ARG A 34 -2.86 5.64 7.27
CA ARG A 34 -3.34 4.43 7.96
C ARG A 34 -4.81 4.14 7.68
N ASP A 35 -5.53 5.12 7.14
CA ASP A 35 -6.92 4.96 6.70
C ASP A 35 -7.01 4.30 5.30
N CYS A 36 -5.88 4.05 4.64
CA CYS A 36 -5.86 3.36 3.37
C CYS A 36 -6.08 1.85 3.52
N LEU A 37 -7.09 1.31 2.85
CA LEU A 37 -7.35 -0.14 2.83
C LEU A 37 -6.15 -0.95 2.30
N PHE A 38 -5.40 -0.36 1.38
CA PHE A 38 -4.21 -0.96 0.77
C PHE A 38 -2.91 -0.55 1.47
N PHE A 39 -3.01 -0.04 2.69
CA PHE A 39 -1.86 0.17 3.55
C PHE A 39 -1.15 -1.15 3.87
N THR A 40 0.18 -1.16 3.68
CA THR A 40 1.09 -2.28 3.91
C THR A 40 2.41 -1.67 4.35
N GLU A 41 2.95 -1.94 5.54
CA GLU A 41 4.26 -1.36 5.91
C GLU A 41 5.38 -1.85 4.96
N PRO A 42 6.50 -1.12 4.81
CA PRO A 42 7.63 -1.62 4.03
C PRO A 42 8.09 -2.99 4.54
N GLU A 43 8.12 -3.99 3.66
CA GLU A 43 8.62 -5.33 3.97
C GLU A 43 10.01 -5.52 3.37
N TYR A 44 10.81 -6.35 4.03
CA TYR A 44 12.15 -6.72 3.60
C TYR A 44 12.21 -8.24 3.46
N ASP A 45 12.76 -8.70 2.34
CA ASP A 45 13.00 -10.11 2.06
C ASP A 45 14.51 -10.32 1.89
N ASP A 46 15.10 -11.18 2.72
CA ASP A 46 16.56 -11.40 2.83
C ASP A 46 17.40 -10.10 2.98
N GLY A 47 16.83 -9.08 3.63
CA GLY A 47 17.45 -7.77 3.82
C GLY A 47 17.29 -6.80 2.65
N GLU A 48 16.70 -7.22 1.53
CA GLU A 48 16.34 -6.35 0.42
C GLU A 48 14.91 -5.81 0.56
N PRO A 49 14.66 -4.53 0.24
CA PRO A 49 13.31 -3.98 0.29
C PRO A 49 12.42 -4.63 -0.78
N VAL A 50 11.28 -5.15 -0.37
CA VAL A 50 10.30 -5.73 -1.29
C VAL A 50 9.78 -4.63 -2.24
N PRO A 51 9.75 -4.88 -3.56
CA PRO A 51 9.35 -3.85 -4.51
C PRO A 51 7.86 -3.47 -4.34
N PRO A 52 7.49 -2.20 -4.59
CA PRO A 52 6.11 -1.74 -4.43
C PRO A 52 5.07 -2.55 -5.20
N SER A 53 5.41 -3.05 -6.39
CA SER A 53 4.55 -3.92 -7.19
C SER A 53 4.19 -5.22 -6.48
N GLN A 54 5.13 -5.81 -5.74
CA GLN A 54 4.92 -7.06 -5.01
C GLN A 54 4.10 -6.81 -3.75
N LEU A 55 4.33 -5.69 -3.05
CA LEU A 55 3.53 -5.28 -1.89
C LEU A 55 2.06 -5.03 -2.26
N VAL A 56 1.79 -4.45 -3.45
CA VAL A 56 0.42 -4.36 -4.01
C VAL A 56 -0.19 -5.75 -4.15
N LEU A 57 0.51 -6.67 -4.81
CA LEU A 57 -0.02 -7.99 -5.13
C LEU A 57 -0.35 -8.78 -3.86
N LEU A 58 0.56 -8.78 -2.89
CA LEU A 58 0.36 -9.45 -1.60
C LEU A 58 -0.86 -8.88 -0.87
N LYS A 59 -1.01 -7.56 -0.85
CA LYS A 59 -2.17 -6.91 -0.21
C LYS A 59 -3.49 -7.21 -0.91
N GLU A 60 -3.48 -7.25 -2.25
CA GLU A 60 -4.67 -7.66 -3.02
C GLU A 60 -5.06 -9.11 -2.73
N LEU A 61 -4.09 -10.01 -2.57
CA LEU A 61 -4.32 -11.40 -2.18
C LEU A 61 -4.88 -11.51 -0.75
N ASP A 62 -4.33 -10.78 0.22
CA ASP A 62 -4.84 -10.73 1.60
C ASP A 62 -6.29 -10.24 1.65
N ILE A 63 -6.60 -9.13 0.98
CA ILE A 63 -7.97 -8.59 0.90
C ILE A 63 -8.93 -9.59 0.23
N LYS A 64 -8.49 -10.26 -0.85
CA LYS A 64 -9.30 -11.30 -1.52
C LYS A 64 -9.52 -12.51 -0.62
N SER A 65 -8.48 -12.98 0.06
CA SER A 65 -8.54 -14.12 0.99
C SER A 65 -9.50 -13.86 2.15
N ARG A 66 -9.43 -12.66 2.75
CA ARG A 66 -10.38 -12.24 3.80
C ARG A 66 -11.83 -12.17 3.31
N LYS A 67 -12.06 -11.84 2.04
CA LYS A 67 -13.40 -11.89 1.42
C LYS A 67 -13.88 -13.30 1.11
N MET A 68 -12.96 -14.27 1.02
CA MET A 68 -13.26 -15.68 0.76
C MET A 68 -13.56 -16.45 2.06
N GLN A 69 -13.17 -15.92 3.22
CA GLN A 69 -13.69 -16.36 4.52
C GLN A 69 -15.12 -15.81 4.71
N GLY A 70 -16.09 -16.51 4.12
CA GLY A 70 -17.50 -16.36 4.50
C GLY A 70 -17.71 -16.71 5.99
N PRO A 71 -18.85 -16.33 6.59
CA PRO A 71 -19.13 -16.69 7.98
C PRO A 71 -19.08 -18.21 8.12
N VAL A 72 -18.32 -18.67 9.12
CA VAL A 72 -18.34 -20.07 9.58
C VAL A 72 -19.74 -20.48 10.01
#